data_AF-A0A847PFZ1-F1
#
_entry.id   AF-A0A847PFZ1-F1
#
_cell.length_a   1.000
_cell.length_b   1.000
_cell.length_c   1.000
_cell.angle_alpha   90.00
_cell.angle_beta   90.00
_cell.angle_gamma   90.00
#
_symmetry.space_group_name_H-M   'P 1'
#
loop_
_entity.id
_entity.type
_entity.pdbx_description
1 polymer ?
#
loop_
_entity_poly.entity_id
_entity_poly.type
_entity_poly.pdbx_seq_one_letter_code
_entity_poly.pdbx_strand_id
1 'polypeptide(L)'
;MKRLLISILAVMMVFTLAAGGVCSAQTEEAAVRVEEAGEEFLAQKDAFEEFIDDDTEYQIKVVFSANVVVKDFKYFETTITEVDKDGKEVFDVIKELYSADELSPERPLVIRMSFPGSMPSRGISYVDENGTTRYFAVCMSGEDGSIFLYEFSK
;
A
#
# COMPACT_ATOMS: atom_id res chain seq x y z
N MET A 1 0.98 17.53 44.00
CA MET A 1 1.93 17.28 42.90
C MET A 1 1.11 16.77 41.71
N LYS A 2 1.23 17.44 40.56
CA LYS A 2 0.35 17.32 39.40
C LYS A 2 0.76 16.13 38.51
N ARG A 3 -0.23 15.28 38.21
CA ARG A 3 -0.62 14.70 36.89
C ARG A 3 0.47 14.20 35.93
N LEU A 4 0.28 12.99 35.40
CA LEU A 4 0.05 12.82 33.96
C LEU A 4 -0.76 11.54 33.67
N LEU A 5 -1.97 11.74 33.16
CA LEU A 5 -2.80 10.73 32.53
C LEU A 5 -2.21 10.45 31.15
N ILE A 6 -2.05 9.18 30.79
CA ILE A 6 -1.72 8.75 29.44
C ILE A 6 -2.99 8.92 28.60
N SER A 7 -3.08 10.08 27.93
CA SER A 7 -4.13 10.38 26.96
C SER A 7 -3.76 9.72 25.63
N ILE A 8 -4.31 8.53 25.34
CA ILE A 8 -4.26 7.97 23.99
C ILE A 8 -5.23 8.78 23.15
N LEU A 9 -4.67 9.72 22.38
CA LEU A 9 -5.39 10.52 21.41
C LEU A 9 -5.68 9.63 20.20
N ALA A 10 -6.86 9.01 20.17
CA ALA A 10 -7.42 8.48 18.94
C ALA A 10 -7.71 9.69 18.03
N VAL A 11 -6.86 9.92 17.04
CA VAL A 11 -7.10 10.92 16.01
C VAL A 11 -8.24 10.39 15.14
N MET A 12 -9.45 10.89 15.40
CA MET A 12 -10.58 10.77 14.48
C MET A 12 -10.23 11.50 13.19
N MET A 13 -9.90 10.76 12.14
CA MET A 13 -9.90 11.29 10.78
C MET A 13 -11.34 11.22 10.26
N VAL A 14 -12.08 12.32 10.44
CA VAL A 14 -13.38 12.51 9.79
C VAL A 14 -13.09 12.91 8.35
N PHE A 15 -13.15 11.96 7.42
CA PHE A 15 -13.09 12.27 5.98
C PHE A 15 -14.50 12.49 5.45
N THR A 16 -14.74 13.72 5.03
CA THR A 16 -15.97 14.16 4.36
C THR A 16 -15.96 13.61 2.93
N LEU A 17 -17.00 12.87 2.52
CA LEU A 17 -17.16 12.37 1.16
C LEU A 17 -17.33 13.54 0.18
N ALA A 18 -16.32 13.77 -0.67
CA ALA A 18 -16.46 14.51 -1.91
C ALA A 18 -16.42 13.51 -3.07
N ALA A 19 -17.46 13.55 -3.90
CA ALA A 19 -17.62 12.68 -5.05
C ALA A 19 -16.53 12.94 -6.12
N GLY A 20 -15.83 11.88 -6.51
CA GLY A 20 -14.92 11.84 -7.66
C GLY A 20 -13.45 11.57 -7.30
N GLY A 21 -13.10 10.33 -6.98
CA GLY A 21 -11.70 9.93 -6.77
C GLY A 21 -11.51 8.42 -6.95
N VAL A 22 -10.55 8.04 -7.81
CA VAL A 22 -10.28 6.68 -8.34
C VAL A 22 -9.84 5.66 -7.28
N CYS A 23 -9.29 6.12 -6.15
CA CYS A 23 -9.14 5.33 -4.93
C CYS A 23 -9.35 6.29 -3.76
N SER A 24 -10.03 5.86 -2.72
CA SER A 24 -10.05 6.56 -1.43
C SER A 24 -9.52 5.62 -0.35
N ALA A 25 -8.73 6.14 0.59
CA ALA A 25 -8.17 5.32 1.66
C ALA A 25 -9.29 4.61 2.43
N GLN A 26 -9.24 3.27 2.50
CA GLN A 26 -10.17 2.46 3.28
C GLN A 26 -9.47 2.01 4.57
N THR A 27 -10.19 2.07 5.70
CA THR A 27 -9.65 1.74 7.03
C THR A 27 -10.16 0.37 7.49
N GLU A 28 -9.80 -0.69 6.77
CA GLU A 28 -9.59 -1.97 7.44
C GLU A 28 -8.12 -2.03 7.89
N GLU A 29 -7.84 -2.66 9.02
CA GLU A 29 -6.48 -2.76 9.56
C GLU A 29 -5.65 -3.71 8.69
N ALA A 30 -5.16 -3.21 7.55
CA ALA A 30 -4.26 -3.91 6.66
C ALA A 30 -2.94 -4.19 7.40
N ALA A 31 -2.49 -5.45 7.33
CA ALA A 31 -1.22 -5.87 7.94
C ALA A 31 -0.02 -5.22 7.26
N VAL A 32 -0.14 -4.92 5.97
CA VAL A 32 0.89 -4.24 5.18
C VAL A 32 0.53 -2.77 5.03
N ARG A 33 1.51 -1.91 5.22
CA ARG A 33 1.44 -0.46 4.98
C ARG A 33 2.37 -0.08 3.84
N VAL A 34 2.05 1.03 3.18
CA VAL A 34 2.83 1.59 2.08
C VAL A 34 3.16 3.05 2.38
N GLU A 35 4.42 3.43 2.18
CA GLU A 35 4.91 4.78 2.40
C GLU A 35 6.01 5.10 1.38
N GLU A 36 6.25 6.37 1.07
CA GLU A 36 7.47 6.76 0.35
C GLU A 36 8.68 6.54 1.26
N ALA A 37 9.71 5.86 0.77
CA ALA A 37 10.91 5.55 1.52
C ALA A 37 11.83 6.78 1.58
N GLY A 38 11.64 7.61 2.60
CA GLY A 38 12.52 8.75 2.87
C GLY A 38 13.96 8.32 3.19
N GLU A 39 14.92 9.23 2.98
CA GLU A 39 16.35 8.95 3.25
C GLU A 39 16.60 8.49 4.70
N GLU A 40 15.85 9.04 5.65
CA GLU A 40 15.95 8.65 7.06
C GLU A 40 15.54 7.19 7.30
N PHE A 41 14.49 6.71 6.61
CA PHE A 41 14.06 5.31 6.70
C PHE A 41 15.16 4.39 6.16
N LEU A 42 15.70 4.73 4.99
CA LEU A 42 16.76 3.97 4.32
C LEU A 42 18.07 3.96 5.12
N ALA A 43 18.36 5.04 5.86
CA ALA A 43 19.55 5.14 6.70
C ALA A 43 19.42 4.39 8.04
N GLN A 44 18.20 4.22 8.55
CA GLN A 44 17.94 3.56 9.84
C GLN A 44 17.76 2.05 9.74
N LYS A 45 17.40 1.52 8.57
CA LYS A 45 17.14 0.09 8.39
C LYS A 45 18.41 -0.65 8.03
N ASP A 46 18.84 -1.54 8.93
CA ASP A 46 19.99 -2.41 8.72
C ASP A 46 19.79 -3.44 7.61
N ALA A 47 18.53 -3.79 7.31
CA ALA A 47 18.15 -4.72 6.25
C ALA A 47 16.78 -4.37 5.66
N PHE A 48 16.73 -4.29 4.34
CA PHE A 48 15.50 -4.31 3.55
C PHE A 48 15.79 -5.08 2.26
N GLU A 49 14.75 -5.63 1.66
CA GLU A 49 14.84 -6.16 0.30
C GLU A 49 14.56 -5.04 -0.70
N GLU A 50 15.25 -5.04 -1.84
CA GLU A 50 15.03 -4.04 -2.89
C GLU A 50 14.65 -4.73 -4.21
N PHE A 51 13.55 -4.27 -4.81
CA PHE A 51 13.11 -4.67 -6.14
C PHE A 51 13.01 -3.43 -7.05
N ILE A 52 13.40 -3.57 -8.32
CA ILE A 52 13.37 -2.49 -9.31
C ILE A 52 12.27 -2.84 -10.32
N ASP A 53 11.13 -2.15 -10.24
CA ASP A 53 10.04 -2.26 -11.23
C ASP A 53 10.22 -1.23 -12.35
N ASP A 54 10.64 -0.02 -11.99
CA ASP A 54 10.95 1.06 -12.92
C ASP A 54 12.41 1.52 -12.69
N ASP A 55 13.22 1.57 -13.74
CA ASP A 55 14.62 1.98 -13.73
C ASP A 55 14.86 3.39 -14.35
N THR A 56 13.79 4.12 -14.64
CA THR A 56 13.83 5.47 -15.20
C THR A 56 14.11 6.54 -14.14
N GLU A 57 14.33 7.77 -14.59
CA GLU A 57 14.54 8.94 -13.72
C GLU A 57 13.30 9.36 -12.93
N TYR A 58 12.11 8.84 -13.28
CA TYR A 58 10.85 9.14 -12.61
C TYR A 58 10.51 8.17 -11.47
N GLN A 59 11.38 7.18 -11.23
CA GLN A 59 11.19 6.23 -10.13
C GLN A 59 11.22 6.97 -8.78
N ILE A 60 10.33 6.57 -7.90
CA ILE A 60 10.44 6.85 -6.46
C ILE A 60 10.64 5.53 -5.71
N LYS A 61 11.14 5.61 -4.48
CA LYS A 61 11.25 4.44 -3.61
C LYS A 61 10.02 4.35 -2.73
N VAL A 62 9.31 3.24 -2.82
CA VAL A 62 8.13 2.95 -2.03
C VAL A 62 8.45 1.77 -1.11
N VAL A 63 8.18 1.91 0.17
CA VAL A 63 8.36 0.83 1.14
C VAL A 63 7.04 0.16 1.48
N PHE A 64 7.04 -1.16 1.46
CA PHE A 64 6.01 -2.03 2.00
C PHE A 64 6.50 -2.61 3.32
N SER A 65 5.83 -2.22 4.41
CA SER A 65 6.15 -2.68 5.77
C SER A 65 4.99 -3.47 6.34
N ALA A 66 5.27 -4.65 6.89
CA ALA A 66 4.26 -5.46 7.57
C ALA A 66 4.33 -5.25 9.09
N ASN A 67 3.19 -5.18 9.78
CA ASN A 67 3.14 -5.14 11.25
C ASN A 67 3.18 -6.54 11.89
N VAL A 68 2.83 -7.56 11.11
CA VAL A 68 2.94 -9.00 11.41
C VAL A 68 3.48 -9.71 10.17
N VAL A 69 3.97 -10.94 10.33
CA VAL A 69 4.40 -11.73 9.18
C VAL A 69 3.19 -12.10 8.32
N VAL A 70 3.21 -11.73 7.04
CA VAL A 70 2.23 -12.16 6.03
C VAL A 70 2.89 -13.13 5.06
N LYS A 71 2.10 -14.01 4.45
CA LYS A 71 2.59 -15.07 3.56
C LYS A 71 2.23 -14.82 2.11
N ASP A 72 2.93 -15.48 1.18
CA ASP A 72 2.66 -15.42 -0.26
C ASP A 72 2.52 -13.96 -0.74
N PHE A 73 3.47 -13.11 -0.32
CA PHE A 73 3.46 -11.70 -0.67
C PHE A 73 3.77 -11.55 -2.16
N LYS A 74 2.92 -10.82 -2.87
CA LYS A 74 3.05 -10.56 -4.31
C LYS A 74 2.94 -9.09 -4.59
N TYR A 75 3.72 -8.65 -5.57
CA TYR A 75 3.58 -7.36 -6.22
C TYR A 75 3.25 -7.59 -7.69
N PHE A 76 2.28 -6.87 -8.21
CA PHE A 76 1.71 -7.13 -9.52
C PHE A 76 1.29 -5.87 -10.28
N GLU A 77 1.17 -6.01 -11.59
CA GLU A 77 0.48 -5.08 -12.48
C GLU A 77 -1.04 -5.28 -12.38
N THR A 78 -1.79 -4.18 -12.32
CA THR A 78 -3.25 -4.18 -12.25
C THR A 78 -3.86 -3.16 -13.20
N THR A 79 -5.14 -3.33 -13.50
CA THR A 79 -5.94 -2.37 -14.26
C THR A 79 -7.34 -2.32 -13.69
N ILE A 80 -8.01 -1.18 -13.89
CA ILE A 80 -9.46 -1.07 -13.70
C ILE A 80 -10.14 -1.61 -14.96
N THR A 81 -11.03 -2.57 -14.83
CA THR A 81 -11.78 -3.18 -15.95
C THR A 81 -13.16 -2.57 -16.13
N GLU A 82 -13.80 -2.21 -15.03
CA GLU A 82 -15.12 -1.59 -15.01
C GLU A 82 -15.34 -0.80 -13.73
N VAL A 83 -16.45 -0.06 -13.68
CA VAL A 83 -16.97 0.55 -12.46
C VAL A 83 -18.32 -0.11 -12.22
N ASP A 84 -18.51 -0.66 -11.03
CA ASP A 84 -19.72 -1.36 -10.68
C ASP A 84 -20.92 -0.41 -10.51
N LYS A 85 -22.08 -0.99 -10.20
CA LYS A 85 -23.34 -0.24 -10.07
C LYS A 85 -23.34 0.75 -8.89
N ASP A 86 -22.48 0.53 -7.91
CA ASP A 86 -22.33 1.36 -6.72
C ASP A 86 -21.22 2.42 -6.92
N GLY A 87 -20.61 2.47 -8.11
CA GLY A 87 -19.56 3.42 -8.44
C GLY A 87 -18.17 2.98 -7.98
N LYS A 88 -17.99 1.72 -7.57
CA LYS A 88 -16.71 1.17 -7.14
C LYS A 88 -15.92 0.62 -8.32
N GLU A 89 -14.64 0.92 -8.35
CA GLU A 89 -13.71 0.40 -9.34
C GLU A 89 -13.52 -1.12 -9.16
N VAL A 90 -13.63 -1.85 -10.27
CA VAL A 90 -13.33 -3.28 -10.35
C VAL A 90 -11.93 -3.44 -10.94
N PHE A 91 -11.06 -4.12 -10.19
CA PHE A 91 -9.67 -4.33 -10.55
C PHE A 91 -9.44 -5.76 -11.01
N ASP A 92 -8.53 -5.93 -11.97
CA ASP A 92 -7.99 -7.25 -12.31
C ASP A 92 -6.45 -7.26 -12.19
N VAL A 93 -5.91 -8.45 -11.92
CA VAL A 93 -4.47 -8.68 -11.83
C VAL A 93 -3.98 -9.12 -13.21
N ILE A 94 -3.15 -8.28 -13.83
CA ILE A 94 -2.63 -8.53 -15.17
C ILE A 94 -1.43 -9.47 -15.13
N LYS A 95 -0.47 -9.18 -14.24
CA LYS A 95 0.81 -9.90 -14.20
C LYS A 95 1.49 -9.78 -12.84
N GLU A 96 1.96 -10.90 -12.30
CA GLU A 96 2.87 -10.90 -11.15
C GLU A 96 4.27 -10.41 -11.58
N LEU A 97 4.82 -9.48 -10.83
CA LEU A 97 6.11 -8.84 -11.09
C LEU A 97 7.18 -9.27 -10.07
N TYR A 98 6.77 -9.52 -8.83
CA TYR A 98 7.63 -9.98 -7.75
C TYR A 98 6.83 -10.84 -6.77
N SER A 99 7.48 -11.83 -6.16
CA SER A 99 6.92 -12.65 -5.10
C SER A 99 7.96 -12.98 -4.02
N ALA A 100 7.46 -13.11 -2.79
CA ALA A 100 8.21 -13.58 -1.64
C ALA A 100 7.34 -14.51 -0.79
N ASP A 101 7.94 -15.56 -0.22
CA ASP A 101 7.22 -16.50 0.65
C ASP A 101 6.61 -15.80 1.87
N GLU A 102 7.30 -14.79 2.39
CA GLU A 102 6.84 -13.95 3.50
C GLU A 102 7.32 -12.50 3.38
N LEU A 103 6.53 -11.58 3.95
CA LEU A 103 6.96 -10.22 4.26
C LEU A 103 6.86 -10.04 5.78
N SER A 104 7.99 -9.70 6.42
CA SER A 104 8.09 -9.57 7.87
C SER A 104 8.38 -8.14 8.33
N PRO A 105 8.04 -7.77 9.59
CA PRO A 105 8.37 -6.46 10.15
C PRO A 105 9.87 -6.12 10.13
N GLU A 106 10.72 -7.14 10.24
CA GLU A 106 12.17 -7.01 10.30
C GLU A 106 12.80 -6.82 8.91
N ARG A 107 12.13 -7.26 7.85
CA ARG A 107 12.62 -7.21 6.48
C ARG A 107 11.56 -6.61 5.55
N PRO A 108 11.36 -5.29 5.59
CA PRO A 108 10.46 -4.61 4.68
C PRO A 108 10.98 -4.70 3.24
N LEU A 109 10.07 -4.53 2.28
CA LEU A 109 10.38 -4.50 0.85
C LEU A 109 10.36 -3.06 0.34
N VAL A 110 11.45 -2.62 -0.27
CA VAL A 110 11.54 -1.35 -1.00
C VAL A 110 11.40 -1.64 -2.49
N ILE A 111 10.44 -1.01 -3.14
CA ILE A 111 10.25 -1.10 -4.59
C ILE A 111 10.57 0.25 -5.21
N ARG A 112 11.42 0.26 -6.25
CA ARG A 112 11.58 1.40 -7.14
C ARG A 112 10.51 1.33 -8.21
N MET A 113 9.57 2.26 -8.16
CA MET A 113 8.43 2.29 -9.07
C MET A 113 8.05 3.72 -9.42
N SER A 114 7.28 3.88 -10.49
CA SER A 114 6.64 5.15 -10.84
C SER A 114 5.13 5.01 -10.85
N PHE A 115 4.45 6.16 -10.90
CA PHE A 115 3.00 6.25 -11.03
C PHE A 115 2.66 6.78 -12.43
N PRO A 116 2.48 5.91 -13.44
CA PRO A 116 2.15 6.33 -14.79
C PRO A 116 0.70 6.83 -14.85
N GLY A 117 0.53 8.15 -14.68
CA GLY A 117 -0.78 8.80 -14.69
C GLY A 117 -1.52 8.66 -13.35
N SER A 118 -2.85 8.82 -13.40
CA SER A 118 -3.70 8.88 -12.20
C SER A 118 -4.39 7.55 -11.85
N MET A 119 -4.36 6.57 -12.76
CA MET A 119 -5.01 5.28 -12.55
C MET A 119 -4.01 4.30 -11.90
N PRO A 120 -4.41 3.54 -10.87
CA PRO A 120 -3.55 2.52 -10.29
C PRO A 120 -3.15 1.49 -11.34
N SER A 121 -1.85 1.29 -11.50
CA SER A 121 -1.27 0.31 -12.43
C SER A 121 -0.48 -0.79 -11.70
N ARG A 122 -0.40 -0.69 -10.37
CA ARG A 122 0.34 -1.59 -9.50
C ARG A 122 -0.47 -1.95 -8.27
N GLY A 123 -0.20 -3.12 -7.73
CA GLY A 123 -0.88 -3.65 -6.56
C GLY A 123 -0.04 -4.67 -5.81
N ILE A 124 -0.53 -5.06 -4.65
CA ILE A 124 0.01 -6.14 -3.84
C ILE A 124 -1.07 -7.14 -3.46
N SER A 125 -0.67 -8.37 -3.17
CA SER A 125 -1.50 -9.30 -2.41
C SER A 125 -0.67 -10.06 -1.40
N TYR A 126 -1.34 -10.58 -0.39
CA TYR A 126 -0.74 -11.45 0.60
C TYR A 126 -1.82 -12.30 1.26
N VAL A 127 -1.40 -13.39 1.88
CA VAL A 127 -2.21 -14.24 2.76
C VAL A 127 -2.04 -13.75 4.19
N ASP A 128 -3.15 -13.34 4.80
CA ASP A 128 -3.20 -12.87 6.18
C ASP A 128 -3.13 -14.01 7.21
N GLU A 129 -3.18 -13.66 8.50
CA GLU A 129 -3.15 -14.63 9.61
C GLU A 129 -4.34 -15.61 9.61
N ASN A 130 -5.45 -15.24 8.98
CA ASN A 130 -6.65 -16.06 8.85
C ASN A 130 -6.59 -16.99 7.63
N GLY A 131 -5.51 -16.91 6.83
CA GLY A 131 -5.38 -17.67 5.58
C GLY A 131 -6.15 -17.05 4.41
N THR A 132 -6.60 -15.80 4.54
CA THR A 132 -7.33 -15.09 3.48
C THR A 132 -6.35 -14.33 2.58
N THR A 133 -6.46 -14.54 1.26
CA THR A 133 -5.72 -13.70 0.30
C THR A 133 -6.41 -12.35 0.16
N ARG A 134 -5.71 -11.28 0.51
CA ARG A 134 -6.17 -9.89 0.38
C ARG A 134 -5.46 -9.22 -0.79
N TYR A 135 -6.17 -8.38 -1.54
CA TYR A 135 -5.66 -7.70 -2.74
C TYR A 135 -5.79 -6.21 -2.59
N PHE A 136 -4.73 -5.49 -2.95
CA PHE A 136 -4.68 -4.04 -2.83
C PHE A 136 -4.10 -3.41 -4.10
N ALA A 137 -4.72 -2.32 -4.55
CA ALA A 137 -4.10 -1.41 -5.51
C ALA A 137 -3.23 -0.40 -4.76
N VAL A 138 -2.08 -0.06 -5.34
CA VAL A 138 -1.22 1.02 -4.84
C VAL A 138 -1.70 2.31 -5.49
N CYS A 139 -2.27 3.20 -4.68
CA CYS A 139 -2.83 4.47 -5.16
C CYS A 139 -2.04 5.63 -4.58
N MET A 140 -2.05 6.76 -5.31
CA MET A 140 -1.46 8.01 -4.87
C MET A 140 -2.56 9.06 -4.78
N SER A 141 -2.60 9.76 -3.66
CA SER A 141 -3.52 10.88 -3.43
C SER A 141 -3.18 12.03 -4.38
N GLY A 142 -4.19 12.50 -5.11
CA GLY A 142 -4.05 13.69 -5.95
C GLY A 142 -4.02 15.00 -5.15
N GLU A 143 -4.32 14.97 -3.85
CA GLU A 143 -4.35 16.16 -2.99
C GLU A 143 -2.97 16.48 -2.42
N ASP A 144 -2.29 15.46 -1.89
CA ASP A 144 -1.04 15.62 -1.13
C ASP A 144 0.10 14.70 -1.59
N GLY A 145 -0.13 13.84 -2.60
CA GLY A 145 0.87 12.90 -3.09
C GLY A 145 1.12 11.70 -2.18
N SER A 146 0.36 11.56 -1.09
CA SER A 146 0.51 10.41 -0.19
C SER A 146 0.17 9.09 -0.90
N ILE A 147 0.95 8.05 -0.61
CA ILE A 147 0.74 6.71 -1.16
C ILE A 147 -0.08 5.91 -0.16
N PHE A 148 -1.08 5.17 -0.65
CA PHE A 148 -1.93 4.33 0.19
C PHE A 148 -2.36 3.06 -0.54
N LEU A 149 -2.80 2.07 0.23
CA LEU A 149 -3.36 0.83 -0.28
C LEU A 149 -4.89 0.92 -0.35
N TYR A 150 -5.44 0.56 -1.51
CA TYR A 150 -6.87 0.43 -1.72
C TYR A 150 -7.26 -1.03 -1.86
N GLU A 151 -8.03 -1.56 -0.91
CA GLU A 151 -8.43 -2.97 -0.95
C GLU A 151 -9.55 -3.23 -1.96
N PHE A 152 -9.37 -4.29 -2.76
CA PHE A 152 -10.38 -4.75 -3.70
C PHE A 152 -10.58 -6.26 -3.61
N SER A 153 -11.74 -6.71 -4.07
CA SER A 153 -12.06 -8.13 -4.21
C SER A 153 -11.86 -8.53 -5.67
N LYS A 154 -11.33 -9.73 -5.88
CA LYS A 154 -11.26 -10.38 -7.19
C LYS A 154 -12.48 -11.28 -7.42
#